data_AF-A0A1Q8G382-F1
#
_entry.id   AF-A0A1Q8G382-F1
#
_cell.length_a   1.000
_cell.length_b   1.000
_cell.length_c   1.000
_cell.angle_alpha   90.00
_cell.angle_beta   90.00
_cell.angle_gamma   90.00
#
_symmetry.space_group_name_H-M   'P 1'
#
loop_
_entity.id
_entity.type
_entity.pdbx_description
1 polymer ?
#
loop_
_entity_poly.entity_id
_entity_poly.type
_entity_poly.pdbx_seq_one_letter_code
_entity_poly.pdbx_strand_id
1 'polypeptide(L)' 'MRKVYGSDWPPGTVIRMYEEILRIRKNWGSNGEVEDMAGEPVSSKYYWEFQGDRAVVLSRPDRG' A
#
# COMPACT_ATOMS: atom_id res chain seq x y z
N MET A 1 14.48 5.34 15.59
CA MET A 1 13.93 4.34 14.65
C MET A 1 13.85 4.96 13.26
N ARG A 2 14.39 4.30 12.23
CA ARG A 2 14.25 4.76 10.84
C ARG A 2 12.79 4.59 10.45
N LYS A 3 12.12 5.65 9.96
CA LYS A 3 10.75 5.55 9.46
C LYS A 3 10.77 4.61 8.24
N VAL A 4 10.09 3.48 8.34
CA VAL A 4 9.96 2.52 7.24
C VAL A 4 8.96 3.10 6.26
N TYR A 5 9.29 3.08 4.97
CA TYR A 5 8.40 3.62 3.94
C TYR A 5 7.05 2.88 3.97
N GLY A 6 5.96 3.62 3.87
CA GLY A 6 4.60 3.08 3.91
C GLY A 6 4.12 2.54 5.26
N SER A 7 4.93 2.55 6.32
CA SER A 7 4.57 1.92 7.60
C SER A 7 3.45 2.61 8.37
N ASP A 8 3.10 3.84 8.00
CA ASP A 8 2.05 4.65 8.63
C ASP A 8 0.79 4.80 7.77
N TRP A 9 0.71 4.07 6.65
CA TRP A 9 -0.44 4.14 5.76
C TRP A 9 -1.58 3.25 6.27
N PRO A 10 -2.76 3.80 6.57
CA PRO A 10 -3.87 3.00 7.06
C PRO A 10 -4.44 2.09 5.95
N PRO A 11 -5.09 0.98 6.31
CA PRO A 11 -5.99 0.27 5.41
C PRO A 11 -6.97 1.23 4.71
N GLY A 12 -7.26 0.99 3.43
CA GLY A 12 -8.03 1.88 2.56
C GLY A 12 -7.20 2.90 1.79
N THR A 13 -5.92 3.07 2.10
CA THR A 13 -5.01 3.93 1.30
C THR A 13 -4.90 3.37 -0.12
N VAL A 14 -5.07 4.24 -1.12
CA VAL A 14 -4.86 3.90 -2.54
C VAL A 14 -3.45 4.28 -2.92
N ILE A 15 -2.73 3.33 -3.51
CA ILE A 15 -1.34 3.46 -3.95
C ILE A 15 -1.20 3.14 -5.43
N ARG A 16 -0.14 3.67 -6.05
CA ARG A 16 0.34 3.24 -7.38
C ARG A 16 1.71 2.60 -7.28
N MET A 17 1.89 1.41 -7.85
CA MET A 17 3.17 0.74 -7.96
C MET A 17 3.12 -0.28 -9.10
N TYR A 18 4.21 -0.45 -9.84
CA TYR A 18 4.27 -1.27 -11.06
C TYR A 18 3.15 -0.97 -12.08
N GLU A 19 2.82 0.31 -12.24
CA GLU A 19 1.73 0.77 -13.12
C GLU A 19 0.31 0.33 -12.68
N GLU A 20 0.18 -0.37 -11.56
CA GLU A 20 -1.10 -0.78 -10.97
C GLU A 20 -1.58 0.24 -9.94
N ILE A 21 -2.91 0.42 -9.86
CA ILE A 21 -3.56 1.16 -8.79
C ILE A 21 -4.21 0.15 -7.85
N LEU A 22 -3.79 0.17 -6.60
CA LEU A 22 -4.14 -0.83 -5.59
C LEU A 22 -4.59 -0.14 -4.31
N ARG A 23 -5.36 -0.84 -3.49
CA ARG A 23 -5.83 -0.38 -2.18
C ARG A 23 -5.28 -1.28 -1.09
N ILE A 24 -4.73 -0.68 -0.03
CA ILE A 24 -4.18 -1.42 1.10
C ILE A 24 -5.31 -2.04 1.91
N ARG A 25 -5.25 -3.36 2.15
CA ARG A 25 -6.17 -4.07 3.05
C ARG A 25 -5.62 -4.20 4.45
N LYS A 26 -4.33 -4.54 4.56
CA LYS A 26 -3.61 -4.68 5.84
C LYS A 26 -2.20 -4.15 5.67
N ASN A 27 -1.65 -3.53 6.71
CA ASN A 27 -0.29 -3.00 6.71
C ASN A 27 0.48 -3.56 7.90
N TRP A 28 1.63 -4.16 7.65
CA TRP A 28 2.53 -4.72 8.67
C TRP A 28 3.88 -3.98 8.73
N GLY A 29 3.89 -2.71 8.34
CA GLY A 29 5.08 -1.85 8.38
C GLY A 29 5.71 -1.68 7.01
N SER A 30 6.60 -2.59 6.60
CA SER A 30 7.29 -2.49 5.30
C SER A 30 6.52 -3.09 4.12
N ASN A 31 5.44 -3.81 4.40
CA ASN A 31 4.64 -4.53 3.43
C ASN A 31 3.21 -4.71 3.93
N GLY A 32 2.34 -5.21 3.05
CA GLY A 32 0.94 -5.42 3.37
C GLY A 32 0.19 -6.31 2.38
N GLU A 33 -1.09 -6.49 2.69
CA GLU A 33 -2.06 -7.05 1.75
C GLU A 33 -2.67 -5.91 0.93
N VAL A 34 -2.87 -6.15 -0.35
CA VAL A 34 -3.51 -5.20 -1.28
C VAL A 34 -4.64 -5.89 -2.05
N GLU A 35 -5.65 -5.11 -2.39
CA GLU A 35 -6.71 -5.46 -3.32
C GLU A 35 -6.70 -4.49 -4.51
N ASP A 36 -7.29 -4.92 -5.62
CA ASP A 36 -7.59 -4.02 -6.71
C ASP A 36 -8.75 -3.06 -6.36
N MET A 37 -9.12 -2.21 -7.30
CA MET A 37 -10.22 -1.26 -7.12
C MET A 37 -11.61 -1.90 -7.14
N ALA A 38 -11.74 -3.16 -7.59
CA ALA A 38 -12.97 -3.96 -7.47
C ALA A 38 -13.09 -4.66 -6.11
N GLY A 39 -11.99 -4.74 -5.34
CA GLY A 39 -11.94 -5.39 -4.03
C GLY A 39 -11.37 -6.81 -4.06
N GLU A 40 -10.84 -7.25 -5.21
CA GLU A 40 -10.24 -8.57 -5.35
C GLU A 40 -8.82 -8.58 -4.76
N PRO A 41 -8.47 -9.55 -3.90
CA PRO A 41 -7.13 -9.64 -3.33
C PRO A 41 -6.08 -9.88 -4.43
N VAL A 42 -5.08 -9.00 -4.51
CA VAL A 42 -4.00 -9.12 -5.49
C VAL A 42 -2.79 -9.82 -4.88
N SER A 43 -2.39 -9.44 -3.67
CA SER A 43 -1.25 -10.05 -2.98
C SER A 43 -1.33 -9.82 -1.48
N SER A 44 -0.83 -10.80 -0.72
CA SER A 44 -0.66 -10.72 0.73
C SER A 44 0.76 -10.36 1.17
N LYS A 45 1.67 -10.05 0.23
CA LYS A 45 3.07 -9.71 0.56
C LYS A 45 3.60 -8.60 -0.34
N TYR A 46 2.82 -7.53 -0.49
CA TYR A 46 3.17 -6.39 -1.32
C TYR A 46 4.12 -5.46 -0.55
N TYR A 47 5.34 -5.29 -1.04
CA TYR A 47 6.34 -4.44 -0.41
C TYR A 47 6.18 -2.99 -0.85
N TRP A 48 6.17 -2.05 0.08
CA TRP A 48 6.02 -0.61 -0.23
C TRP A 48 7.24 -0.02 -0.93
N GLU A 49 8.39 -0.68 -0.79
CA GLU A 49 9.61 -0.44 -1.55
C GLU A 49 10.18 -1.79 -2.00
N PHE A 50 10.49 -1.93 -3.28
CA PHE A 50 11.10 -3.14 -3.82
C PHE A 50 12.06 -2.77 -4.95
N GLN A 51 13.30 -3.26 -4.86
CA GLN A 51 14.38 -2.99 -5.83
C GLN A 51 14.61 -1.49 -6.16
N GLY A 52 14.28 -0.59 -5.23
CA GLY A 52 14.43 0.86 -5.41
C GLY A 52 13.16 1.57 -5.87
N ASP A 53 12.16 0.84 -6.36
CA ASP A 53 10.84 1.40 -6.66
C ASP A 53 9.99 1.53 -5.40
N ARG A 54 9.24 2.62 -5.31
CA ARG A 54 8.41 2.97 -4.16
C ARG A 54 6.96 3.14 -4.57
N ALA A 55 6.06 2.54 -3.79
CA ALA A 55 4.63 2.78 -3.92
C ALA A 55 4.32 4.27 -3.73
N VAL A 56 3.51 4.88 -4.59
CA VAL A 56 3.13 6.29 -4.46
C VAL A 56 1.71 6.36 -3.90
N VAL A 57 1.49 7.16 -2.85
CA VAL A 57 0.14 7.37 -2.32
C VAL A 57 -0.65 8.25 -3.28
N LEU A 58 -1.83 7.78 -3.71
CA LEU A 58 -2.78 8.52 -4.53
C LEU A 58 -3.88 9.15 -3.68
N SER A 59 -4.41 8.40 -2.71
CA SER A 59 -5.39 8.91 -1.76
C SER A 59 -5.29 8.16 -0.42
N ARG A 60 -5.71 8.83 0.65
CA ARG A 60 -5.85 8.22 1.97
C ARG A 60 -7.33 8.25 2.34
N PRO A 61 -7.85 7.26 3.09
CA PRO A 61 -9.17 7.38 3.66
C PRO A 61 -9.18 8.62 4.55
N ASP A 62 -10.20 9.46 4.39
CA ASP A 62 -10.37 10.60 5.27
C ASP A 62 -10.43 10.08 6.71
N ARG A 63 -9.67 10.71 7.60
CA ARG A 63 -9.90 10.52 9.03
C ARG A 63 -11.24 11.20 9.30
N GLY A 64 -12.30 10.40 9.30
CA GLY A 64 -13.60 10.81 9.83
C GLY A 64 -13.49 11.29 11.28
#